data_AF-A0A2E3CPW8-F1
#
_entry.id   AF-A0A2E3CPW8-F1
#
_cell.length_a   1.000
_cell.length_b   1.000
_cell.length_c   1.000
_cell.angle_alpha   90.00
_cell.angle_beta   90.00
_cell.angle_gamma   90.00
#
_symmetry.space_group_name_H-M   'P 1'
#
loop_
_entity.id
_entity.type
_entity.pdbx_description
1 polymer ?
#
loop_
_entity_poly.entity_id
_entity_poly.type
_entity_poly.pdbx_seq_one_letter_code
_entity_poly.pdbx_strand_id
1 'polypeptide(L)'
;MFAAIPSPSTSSIQIGVFELRAYGLTIAIGALLAVWVSSRRYEAAGGDPVMVHRMATWAIPAGIIGARLYHVATDFGRFQGNWDEIPKLWKGGLGIWGAVAAGALVAWWVVRRGNGDVAAMFDATAVGIPIAQAVGRLGNWFNQELFGRPTNLPWGLQIDSANRPLEYADSPTFHPTFLYEALWNLGVAGFIAVFTPRLFPQLRKGYSWAIYVAGYTVGRLWIELLRTDKATEVFGVRINVWTSIVVLAVAVAVVMRGLRDEPSDGHRNSSKSVPH
;
A
#
# COMPACT_ATOMS: atom_id res chain seq x y z
N MET A 1 23.01 20.51 12.27
CA MET A 1 21.73 20.40 11.53
C MET A 1 20.63 20.18 12.56
N PHE A 2 19.74 21.15 12.78
CA PHE A 2 18.88 21.20 13.98
C PHE A 2 17.53 20.46 13.87
N ALA A 3 17.19 19.85 12.74
CA ALA A 3 15.86 19.25 12.51
C ALA A 3 15.86 17.91 11.73
N ALA A 4 17.03 17.29 11.55
CA ALA A 4 17.13 16.02 10.82
C ALA A 4 16.34 14.92 11.54
N ILE A 5 15.67 14.07 10.78
CA ILE A 5 14.92 12.94 11.31
C ILE A 5 15.94 11.85 11.68
N PRO A 6 16.04 11.45 12.96
CA PRO A 6 16.95 10.38 13.35
C PRO A 6 16.44 9.04 12.84
N SER A 7 17.36 8.12 12.55
CA SER A 7 17.00 6.72 12.35
C SER A 7 17.04 5.96 13.68
N PRO A 8 16.14 4.98 13.89
CA PRO A 8 16.21 4.10 15.03
C PRO A 8 17.50 3.28 14.99
N SER A 9 18.15 3.12 16.15
CA SER A 9 19.36 2.30 16.30
C SER A 9 19.09 0.80 16.26
N THR A 10 17.82 0.38 16.31
CA THR A 10 17.41 -1.02 16.31
C THR A 10 16.07 -1.19 15.59
N SER A 11 15.96 -2.24 14.78
CA SER A 11 14.77 -2.57 13.97
C SER A 11 13.98 -3.78 14.50
N SER A 12 14.45 -4.43 15.56
CA SER A 12 13.80 -5.60 16.16
C SER A 12 13.99 -5.70 17.67
N ILE A 13 13.09 -6.42 18.33
CA ILE A 13 13.16 -6.73 19.76
C ILE A 13 13.20 -8.26 19.89
N GLN A 14 14.21 -8.78 20.58
CA GLN A 14 14.29 -10.21 20.91
C GLN A 14 13.39 -10.52 22.11
N ILE A 15 12.44 -11.43 21.93
CA ILE A 15 11.52 -11.92 22.96
C ILE A 15 11.69 -13.44 23.06
N GLY A 16 12.59 -13.88 23.93
CA GLY A 16 12.98 -15.29 24.04
C GLY A 16 13.62 -15.80 22.74
N VAL A 17 13.01 -16.81 22.11
CA VAL A 17 13.46 -17.38 20.84
C VAL A 17 12.90 -16.65 19.61
N PHE A 18 12.03 -15.65 19.81
CA PHE A 18 11.37 -14.94 18.73
C PHE A 18 11.95 -13.54 18.54
N GLU A 19 12.25 -13.19 17.29
CA GLU A 19 12.65 -11.85 16.91
C GLU A 19 11.43 -11.07 16.40
N LEU A 20 10.95 -10.10 17.17
CA LEU A 20 9.87 -9.21 16.77
C LEU A 20 10.43 -8.05 15.95
N ARG A 21 10.27 -8.09 14.63
CA ARG A 21 10.71 -7.02 13.72
C ARG A 21 9.69 -5.89 13.65
N ALA A 22 10.14 -4.64 13.83
CA ALA A 22 9.31 -3.44 13.74
C ALA A 22 8.61 -3.32 12.36
N TYR A 23 9.28 -3.77 11.30
CA TYR A 23 8.70 -3.85 9.96
C TYR A 23 7.42 -4.72 9.91
N GLY A 24 7.47 -5.92 10.49
CA GLY A 24 6.31 -6.80 10.55
C GLY A 24 5.19 -6.22 11.42
N LEU A 25 5.56 -5.59 12.54
CA LEU A 25 4.61 -4.94 13.45
C LEU A 25 3.87 -3.78 12.78
N THR A 26 4.59 -2.89 12.08
CA THR A 26 3.99 -1.75 11.36
C THR A 26 3.05 -2.21 10.24
N ILE A 27 3.39 -3.28 9.52
CA ILE A 27 2.48 -3.90 8.54
C ILE A 27 1.22 -4.45 9.22
N ALA A 28 1.36 -5.15 10.34
CA ALA A 28 0.21 -5.69 11.07
C ALA A 28 -0.72 -4.58 11.57
N ILE A 29 -0.16 -3.51 12.16
CA ILE A 29 -0.92 -2.32 12.58
C ILE A 29 -1.60 -1.67 11.38
N GLY A 30 -0.88 -1.51 10.27
CA GLY A 30 -1.42 -0.98 9.02
C GLY A 30 -2.62 -1.80 8.52
N ALA A 31 -2.52 -3.14 8.52
CA ALA A 31 -3.60 -4.02 8.13
C ALA A 31 -4.83 -3.89 9.06
N LEU A 32 -4.62 -3.84 10.38
CA LEU A 32 -5.70 -3.63 11.35
C LEU A 32 -6.40 -2.29 11.14
N LEU A 33 -5.65 -1.21 10.88
CA LEU A 33 -6.21 0.10 10.53
C LEU A 33 -6.98 0.07 9.21
N ALA A 34 -6.46 -0.64 8.20
CA ALA A 34 -7.15 -0.84 6.93
C ALA A 34 -8.52 -1.49 7.14
N VAL A 35 -8.57 -2.57 7.94
CA VAL A 35 -9.80 -3.28 8.29
C VAL A 35 -10.74 -2.35 9.04
N TRP A 36 -10.27 -1.68 10.09
CA TRP A 36 -11.09 -0.79 10.90
C TRP A 36 -11.71 0.36 10.10
N VAL A 37 -10.90 1.07 9.29
CA VAL A 37 -11.39 2.16 8.43
C VAL A 37 -12.35 1.62 7.37
N SER A 38 -12.00 0.50 6.72
CA SER A 38 -12.85 -0.08 5.68
C SER A 38 -14.17 -0.58 6.26
N SER A 39 -14.19 -1.17 7.45
CA SER A 39 -15.41 -1.60 8.16
C SER A 39 -16.35 -0.42 8.37
N ARG A 40 -15.85 0.70 8.92
CA ARG A 40 -16.68 1.90 9.16
C ARG A 40 -17.22 2.51 7.87
N ARG A 41 -16.42 2.51 6.81
CA ARG A 41 -16.85 3.07 5.51
C ARG A 41 -17.83 2.15 4.78
N TYR A 42 -17.64 0.84 4.88
CA TYR A 42 -18.54 -0.15 4.31
C TYR A 42 -19.89 -0.13 5.04
N GLU A 43 -19.87 -0.02 6.37
CA GLU A 43 -21.06 0.19 7.21
C GLU A 43 -21.80 1.47 6.86
N ALA A 44 -21.09 2.60 6.72
CA ALA A 44 -21.68 3.86 6.29
C ALA A 44 -22.29 3.80 4.87
N ALA A 45 -21.89 2.83 4.04
CA ALA A 45 -22.45 2.57 2.73
C ALA A 45 -23.59 1.52 2.74
N GLY A 46 -24.07 1.13 3.93
CA GLY A 46 -25.16 0.16 4.14
C GLY A 46 -24.73 -1.30 4.19
N GLY A 47 -23.42 -1.59 4.19
CA GLY A 47 -22.89 -2.94 4.27
C GLY A 47 -22.74 -3.45 5.70
N ASP A 48 -22.68 -4.77 5.88
CA ASP A 48 -22.36 -5.38 7.18
C ASP A 48 -20.84 -5.30 7.47
N PRO A 49 -20.37 -4.62 8.53
CA PRO A 49 -18.95 -4.54 8.86
C PRO A 49 -18.32 -5.91 9.11
N VAL A 50 -19.08 -6.93 9.54
CA VAL A 50 -18.59 -8.32 9.69
C VAL A 50 -18.07 -8.87 8.37
N MET A 51 -18.62 -8.41 7.22
CA MET A 51 -18.12 -8.79 5.90
C MET A 51 -16.67 -8.36 5.69
N VAL A 52 -16.28 -7.18 6.14
CA VAL A 52 -14.90 -6.67 6.00
C VAL A 52 -13.94 -7.51 6.84
N HIS A 53 -14.32 -7.85 8.07
CA HIS A 53 -13.53 -8.75 8.91
C HIS A 53 -13.40 -10.14 8.29
N ARG A 54 -14.50 -10.72 7.80
CA ARG A 54 -14.49 -12.01 7.10
C ARG A 54 -13.59 -11.97 5.87
N MET A 55 -13.70 -10.92 5.06
CA MET A 55 -12.84 -10.69 3.90
C MET A 55 -11.37 -10.67 4.30
N ALA A 56 -11.00 -9.90 5.33
CA ALA A 56 -9.62 -9.79 5.79
C ALA A 56 -9.05 -11.11 6.31
N THR A 57 -9.84 -11.87 7.09
CA THR A 57 -9.46 -13.18 7.63
C THR A 57 -9.03 -14.16 6.54
N TRP A 58 -9.64 -14.11 5.36
CA TRP A 58 -9.29 -14.97 4.24
C TRP A 58 -8.27 -14.35 3.29
N ALA A 59 -8.39 -13.05 3.00
CA ALA A 59 -7.55 -12.37 2.03
C ALA A 59 -6.11 -12.19 2.50
N ILE A 60 -5.87 -11.95 3.79
CA ILE A 60 -4.51 -11.75 4.32
C ILE A 60 -3.69 -13.06 4.23
N PRO A 61 -4.17 -14.22 4.74
CA PRO A 61 -3.45 -15.48 4.56
C PRO A 61 -3.28 -15.86 3.08
N ALA A 62 -4.32 -15.67 2.26
CA ALA A 62 -4.23 -15.92 0.82
C ALA A 62 -3.15 -15.05 0.15
N GLY A 63 -3.03 -13.79 0.56
CA GLY A 63 -1.95 -12.89 0.12
C GLY A 63 -0.58 -13.42 0.52
N ILE A 64 -0.39 -13.86 1.77
CA ILE A 64 0.90 -14.43 2.21
C ILE A 64 1.27 -15.68 1.39
N ILE A 65 0.30 -16.57 1.18
CA ILE A 65 0.48 -17.79 0.36
C ILE A 65 0.82 -17.40 -1.08
N GLY A 66 0.03 -16.52 -1.69
CA GLY A 66 0.26 -16.04 -3.06
C GLY A 66 1.63 -15.37 -3.21
N ALA A 67 2.05 -14.57 -2.23
CA ALA A 67 3.36 -13.94 -2.23
C ALA A 67 4.49 -14.97 -2.25
N ARG A 68 4.34 -16.03 -1.48
CA ARG A 68 5.33 -17.11 -1.44
C ARG A 68 5.36 -17.90 -2.74
N LEU A 69 4.20 -18.29 -3.24
CA LEU A 69 4.09 -19.01 -4.52
C LEU A 69 4.68 -18.22 -5.68
N TYR A 70 4.41 -16.91 -5.73
CA TYR A 70 5.00 -16.03 -6.74
C TYR A 70 6.52 -15.99 -6.64
N HIS A 71 7.07 -15.84 -5.42
CA HIS A 71 8.52 -15.85 -5.23
C HIS A 71 9.16 -17.16 -5.70
N VAL A 72 8.57 -18.30 -5.33
CA VAL A 72 9.02 -19.63 -5.78
C VAL A 72 8.95 -19.77 -7.29
N ALA A 73 7.89 -19.26 -7.93
CA ALA A 73 7.76 -19.30 -9.39
C ALA A 73 8.83 -18.44 -10.08
N THR A 74 9.12 -17.24 -9.55
CA THR A 74 10.11 -16.33 -10.14
C THR A 74 11.56 -16.71 -9.86
N ASP A 75 11.82 -17.46 -8.79
CA ASP A 75 13.16 -17.90 -8.36
C ASP A 75 13.22 -19.44 -8.33
N PHE A 76 12.60 -20.09 -9.32
CA PHE A 76 12.36 -21.54 -9.32
C PHE A 76 13.65 -22.36 -9.18
N GLY A 77 14.73 -21.92 -9.83
CA GLY A 77 16.03 -22.60 -9.78
C GLY A 77 16.58 -22.74 -8.35
N ARG A 78 16.32 -21.76 -7.47
CA ARG A 78 16.73 -21.80 -6.06
C ARG A 78 16.06 -22.93 -5.27
N PHE A 79 14.82 -23.27 -5.62
CA PHE A 79 14.02 -24.26 -4.89
C PHE A 79 14.15 -25.67 -5.45
N GLN A 80 14.75 -25.84 -6.65
CA GLN A 80 15.01 -27.16 -7.21
C GLN A 80 15.95 -27.95 -6.28
N GLY A 81 15.47 -29.11 -5.81
CA GLY A 81 16.20 -29.96 -4.86
C GLY A 81 16.09 -29.54 -3.40
N ASN A 82 15.50 -28.37 -3.11
CA ASN A 82 15.34 -27.80 -1.76
C ASN A 82 13.87 -27.47 -1.46
N TRP A 83 12.97 -28.41 -1.78
CA TRP A 83 11.52 -28.21 -1.70
C TRP A 83 11.01 -27.92 -0.29
N ASP A 84 11.73 -28.38 0.74
CA ASP A 84 11.45 -28.10 2.14
C ASP A 84 11.67 -26.62 2.52
N GLU A 85 12.33 -25.83 1.67
CA GLU A 85 12.46 -24.38 1.86
C GLU A 85 11.22 -23.60 1.46
N ILE A 86 10.32 -24.16 0.64
CA ILE A 86 9.10 -23.47 0.20
C ILE A 86 8.25 -22.95 1.38
N PRO A 87 7.93 -23.72 2.43
CA PRO A 87 7.12 -23.20 3.54
C PRO A 87 7.87 -22.26 4.50
N LYS A 88 9.20 -22.11 4.37
CA LYS A 88 10.03 -21.36 5.33
C LYS A 88 9.94 -19.84 5.11
N LEU A 89 8.79 -19.25 5.44
CA LEU A 89 8.52 -17.81 5.28
C LEU A 89 9.50 -16.92 6.06
N TRP A 90 10.03 -17.41 7.18
CA TRP A 90 11.01 -16.70 8.00
C TRP A 90 12.38 -16.55 7.35
N LYS A 91 12.68 -17.31 6.28
CA LYS A 91 13.88 -17.10 5.45
C LYS A 91 13.74 -15.92 4.46
N GLY A 92 12.63 -15.19 4.51
CA GLY A 92 12.30 -14.13 3.56
C GLY A 92 11.85 -14.69 2.20
N GLY A 93 11.71 -13.80 1.21
CA GLY A 93 11.28 -14.19 -0.14
C GLY A 93 9.76 -14.22 -0.29
N LEU A 94 9.15 -13.02 -0.32
CA LEU A 94 7.72 -12.82 -0.56
C LEU A 94 7.56 -11.83 -1.72
N GLY A 95 6.86 -12.26 -2.77
CA GLY A 95 6.59 -11.44 -3.94
C GLY A 95 5.30 -10.62 -3.78
N ILE A 96 5.41 -9.30 -3.85
CA ILE A 96 4.24 -8.41 -3.68
C ILE A 96 3.14 -8.66 -4.73
N TRP A 97 3.50 -9.00 -5.96
CA TRP A 97 2.55 -9.27 -7.05
C TRP A 97 1.67 -10.49 -6.74
N GLY A 98 2.28 -11.56 -6.20
CA GLY A 98 1.53 -12.72 -5.72
C GLY A 98 0.62 -12.40 -4.55
N ALA A 99 1.07 -11.54 -3.64
CA ALA A 99 0.28 -11.09 -2.49
C ALA A 99 -0.98 -10.36 -2.92
N VAL A 100 -0.82 -9.38 -3.82
CA VAL A 100 -1.91 -8.56 -4.34
C VAL A 100 -2.89 -9.42 -5.15
N ALA A 101 -2.39 -10.28 -6.04
CA ALA A 101 -3.26 -11.10 -6.89
C ALA A 101 -4.11 -12.09 -6.07
N ALA A 102 -3.48 -12.89 -5.20
CA ALA A 102 -4.20 -13.88 -4.42
C ALA A 102 -5.11 -13.22 -3.36
N GLY A 103 -4.61 -12.18 -2.68
CA GLY A 103 -5.40 -11.45 -1.69
C GLY A 103 -6.63 -10.78 -2.30
N ALA A 104 -6.48 -10.09 -3.44
CA ALA A 104 -7.60 -9.43 -4.12
C ALA A 104 -8.62 -10.44 -4.66
N LEU A 105 -8.16 -11.56 -5.23
CA LEU A 105 -9.05 -12.61 -5.74
C LEU A 105 -9.90 -13.22 -4.61
N VAL A 106 -9.27 -13.57 -3.49
CA VAL A 106 -9.98 -14.13 -2.33
C VAL A 106 -10.89 -13.09 -1.69
N ALA A 107 -10.46 -11.83 -1.57
CA ALA A 107 -11.31 -10.75 -1.06
C ALA A 107 -12.58 -10.60 -1.90
N TRP A 108 -12.44 -10.50 -3.23
CA TRP A 108 -13.57 -10.45 -4.16
C TRP A 108 -14.49 -11.66 -4.00
N TRP A 109 -13.93 -12.87 -3.95
CA TRP A 109 -14.70 -14.10 -3.83
C TRP A 109 -15.49 -14.15 -2.51
N VAL A 110 -14.88 -13.79 -1.37
CA VAL A 110 -15.55 -13.79 -0.07
C VAL A 110 -16.71 -12.80 -0.04
N VAL A 111 -16.49 -11.57 -0.50
CA VAL A 111 -17.54 -10.54 -0.52
C VAL A 111 -18.68 -10.97 -1.45
N ARG A 112 -18.34 -11.51 -2.62
CA ARG A 112 -19.33 -11.96 -3.61
C ARG A 112 -20.14 -13.16 -3.12
N ARG A 113 -19.49 -14.15 -2.49
CA ARG A 113 -20.15 -15.33 -1.88
C ARG A 113 -21.03 -14.97 -0.69
N GLY A 114 -20.65 -13.94 0.05
CA GLY A 114 -21.40 -13.41 1.17
C GLY A 114 -22.53 -12.46 0.78
N ASN A 115 -22.86 -12.31 -0.51
CA ASN A 115 -23.82 -11.33 -1.03
C ASN A 115 -23.53 -9.88 -0.60
N GLY A 116 -22.26 -9.56 -0.34
CA GLY A 116 -21.81 -8.20 -0.05
C GLY A 116 -21.74 -7.34 -1.32
N ASP A 117 -21.89 -6.04 -1.14
CA ASP A 117 -21.74 -5.07 -2.22
C ASP A 117 -20.26 -4.87 -2.54
N VAL A 118 -19.79 -5.55 -3.60
CA VAL A 118 -18.41 -5.49 -4.06
C VAL A 118 -18.00 -4.05 -4.42
N ALA A 119 -18.89 -3.25 -4.99
CA ALA A 119 -18.59 -1.87 -5.36
C ALA A 119 -18.41 -0.99 -4.12
N ALA A 120 -19.28 -1.14 -3.11
CA ALA A 120 -19.10 -0.48 -1.82
C ALA A 120 -17.78 -0.87 -1.15
N MET A 121 -17.39 -2.15 -1.26
CA MET A 121 -16.14 -2.65 -0.70
C MET A 121 -14.92 -2.01 -1.37
N PHE A 122 -14.92 -1.87 -2.70
CA PHE A 122 -13.87 -1.14 -3.41
C PHE A 122 -13.77 0.33 -2.95
N ASP A 123 -14.90 1.01 -2.79
CA ASP A 123 -14.90 2.40 -2.29
C ASP A 123 -14.43 2.53 -0.83
N ALA A 124 -14.75 1.54 0.02
CA ALA A 124 -14.32 1.51 1.41
C ALA A 124 -12.81 1.26 1.53
N THR A 125 -12.31 0.24 0.83
CA THR A 125 -10.90 -0.15 0.83
C THR A 125 -9.99 0.86 0.12
N ALA A 126 -10.52 1.65 -0.82
CA ALA A 126 -9.81 2.77 -1.45
C ALA A 126 -9.30 3.83 -0.45
N VAL A 127 -9.86 3.87 0.76
CA VAL A 127 -9.37 4.72 1.86
C VAL A 127 -8.52 3.91 2.84
N GLY A 128 -8.97 2.71 3.22
CA GLY A 128 -8.27 1.89 4.22
C GLY A 128 -6.87 1.44 3.77
N ILE A 129 -6.72 1.05 2.51
CA ILE A 129 -5.45 0.54 1.97
C ILE A 129 -4.34 1.60 1.95
N PRO A 130 -4.53 2.81 1.42
CA PRO A 130 -3.48 3.84 1.50
C PRO A 130 -3.09 4.20 2.95
N ILE A 131 -4.02 4.16 3.91
CA ILE A 131 -3.66 4.32 5.34
C ILE A 131 -2.73 3.19 5.80
N ALA A 132 -3.04 1.95 5.43
CA ALA A 132 -2.17 0.81 5.73
C ALA A 132 -0.78 0.95 5.10
N GLN A 133 -0.71 1.42 3.85
CA GLN A 133 0.55 1.71 3.17
C GLN A 133 1.35 2.79 3.88
N ALA A 134 0.71 3.86 4.35
CA ALA A 134 1.37 4.92 5.08
C ALA A 134 2.02 4.42 6.37
N VAL A 135 1.31 3.59 7.13
CA VAL A 135 1.85 2.98 8.37
C VAL A 135 2.95 1.97 8.05
N GLY A 136 2.79 1.16 7.01
CA GLY A 136 3.80 0.19 6.58
C GLY A 136 5.13 0.85 6.18
N ARG A 137 5.12 2.10 5.70
CA ARG A 137 6.35 2.86 5.39
C ARG A 137 7.20 3.16 6.62
N LEU A 138 6.62 3.17 7.82
CA LEU A 138 7.40 3.28 9.06
C LEU A 138 8.36 2.09 9.22
N GLY A 139 8.02 0.93 8.68
CA GLY A 139 8.94 -0.20 8.61
C GLY A 139 10.23 0.13 7.88
N ASN A 140 10.16 0.86 6.75
CA ASN A 140 11.36 1.26 6.01
C ASN A 140 12.23 2.25 6.80
N TRP A 141 11.61 3.08 7.65
CA TRP A 141 12.33 3.95 8.58
C TRP A 141 13.07 3.16 9.67
N PHE A 142 12.42 2.18 10.30
CA PHE A 142 13.09 1.29 11.26
C PHE A 142 14.23 0.48 10.63
N ASN A 143 14.04 -0.01 9.40
CA ASN A 143 15.04 -0.77 8.67
C ASN A 143 16.14 0.11 8.04
N GLN A 144 15.97 1.43 8.06
CA GLN A 144 16.85 2.38 7.36
C GLN A 144 17.06 2.01 5.89
N GLU A 145 15.98 1.73 5.16
CA GLU A 145 16.02 1.28 3.77
C GLU A 145 15.11 2.10 2.86
N LEU A 146 15.32 1.96 1.54
CA LEU A 146 14.52 2.61 0.49
C LEU A 146 14.45 4.14 0.57
N PHE A 147 15.43 4.78 1.21
CA PHE A 147 15.60 6.24 1.27
C PHE A 147 16.02 6.84 -0.08
N GLY A 148 15.93 8.17 -0.19
CA GLY A 148 16.24 8.88 -1.43
C GLY A 148 17.70 9.31 -1.56
N ARG A 149 17.96 10.24 -2.48
CA ARG A 149 19.28 10.86 -2.71
C ARG A 149 19.77 11.67 -1.50
N PRO A 150 21.09 11.89 -1.37
CA PRO A 150 21.64 12.80 -0.38
C PRO A 150 20.94 14.16 -0.41
N THR A 151 20.71 14.74 0.77
CA THR A 151 20.02 16.02 0.88
C THR A 151 20.52 16.84 2.06
N ASN A 152 20.53 18.17 1.89
CA ASN A 152 20.86 19.15 2.93
C ASN A 152 19.62 19.83 3.51
N LEU A 153 18.42 19.37 3.15
CA LEU A 153 17.16 19.91 3.65
C LEU A 153 17.04 19.70 5.17
N PRO A 154 16.35 20.60 5.89
CA PRO A 154 16.29 20.54 7.34
C PRO A 154 15.58 19.28 7.87
N TRP A 155 14.70 18.66 7.08
CA TRP A 155 14.01 17.39 7.39
C TRP A 155 14.70 16.15 6.78
N GLY A 156 15.99 16.22 6.46
CA GLY A 156 16.75 15.07 5.96
C GLY A 156 16.71 13.90 6.94
N LEU A 157 16.63 12.67 6.42
CA LEU A 157 16.73 11.43 7.18
C LEU A 157 18.19 11.07 7.42
N GLN A 158 18.56 10.91 8.68
CA GLN A 158 19.85 10.35 9.04
C GLN A 158 19.86 8.85 8.77
N ILE A 159 20.92 8.34 8.15
CA ILE A 159 21.10 6.89 7.92
C ILE A 159 22.42 6.48 8.55
N ASP A 160 22.45 5.37 9.26
CA ASP A 160 23.67 4.83 9.86
C ASP A 160 24.66 4.44 8.76
N SER A 161 25.95 4.64 9.02
CA SER A 161 27.02 4.38 8.04
C SER A 161 26.97 2.95 7.47
N ALA A 162 26.59 1.96 8.27
CA ALA A 162 26.44 0.56 7.86
C ALA A 162 25.34 0.32 6.81
N ASN A 163 24.33 1.21 6.73
CA ASN A 163 23.20 1.09 5.82
C ASN A 163 23.32 2.01 4.59
N ARG A 164 24.40 2.80 4.48
CA ARG A 164 24.62 3.71 3.35
C ARG A 164 25.18 2.96 2.14
N PRO A 165 24.73 3.27 0.91
CA PRO A 165 25.41 2.83 -0.29
C PRO A 165 26.84 3.36 -0.33
N LEU A 166 27.77 2.57 -0.88
CA LEU A 166 29.18 2.97 -1.00
C LEU A 166 29.36 4.31 -1.73
N GLU A 167 28.54 4.59 -2.74
CA GLU A 167 28.53 5.85 -3.50
C GLU A 167 28.26 7.08 -2.61
N TYR A 168 27.54 6.90 -1.49
CA TYR A 168 27.10 7.97 -0.61
C TYR A 168 27.57 7.77 0.84
N ALA A 169 28.69 7.07 1.05
CA ALA A 169 29.19 6.75 2.39
C ALA A 169 29.38 8.00 3.28
N ASP A 170 29.86 9.09 2.67
CA ASP A 170 30.14 10.37 3.34
C ASP A 170 28.91 11.26 3.53
N SER A 171 27.76 10.89 2.95
CA SER A 171 26.52 11.66 3.10
C SER A 171 25.78 11.23 4.37
N PRO A 172 25.61 12.12 5.38
CA PRO A 172 24.95 11.75 6.62
C PRO A 172 23.42 11.75 6.50
N THR A 173 22.86 12.47 5.51
CA THR A 173 21.43 12.73 5.39
C THR A 173 20.90 12.52 3.98
N PHE A 174 19.70 11.95 3.90
CA PHE A 174 19.03 11.56 2.66
C PHE A 174 17.57 12.03 2.64
N HIS A 175 16.95 12.08 1.47
CA HIS A 175 15.52 12.35 1.38
C HIS A 175 14.71 11.26 2.12
N PRO A 176 13.84 11.60 3.10
CA PRO A 176 12.96 10.64 3.79
C PRO A 176 11.81 10.20 2.89
N THR A 177 12.09 9.39 1.87
CA THR A 177 11.07 8.83 0.96
C THR A 177 9.98 8.06 1.69
N PHE A 178 10.30 7.37 2.80
CA PHE A 178 9.30 6.71 3.63
C PHE A 178 8.23 7.71 4.13
N LEU A 179 8.66 8.89 4.58
CA LEU A 179 7.78 9.95 5.09
C LEU A 179 7.00 10.58 3.96
N TYR A 180 7.66 10.84 2.82
CA TYR A 180 7.01 11.35 1.62
C TYR A 180 5.90 10.41 1.15
N GLU A 181 6.18 9.10 1.05
CA GLU A 181 5.18 8.10 0.69
C GLU A 181 4.07 7.99 1.73
N ALA A 182 4.41 8.05 3.03
CA ALA A 182 3.41 7.98 4.09
C ALA A 182 2.44 9.16 4.06
N LEU A 183 2.96 10.39 4.01
CA LEU A 183 2.16 11.61 3.93
C LEU A 183 1.34 11.65 2.64
N TRP A 184 1.92 11.24 1.50
CA TRP A 184 1.20 11.18 0.25
C TRP A 184 0.02 10.21 0.31
N ASN A 185 0.23 9.01 0.84
CA ASN A 185 -0.84 8.02 0.98
C ASN A 185 -1.95 8.49 1.95
N LEU A 186 -1.59 9.14 3.05
CA LEU A 186 -2.59 9.78 3.93
C LEU A 186 -3.35 10.89 3.21
N GLY A 187 -2.66 11.69 2.39
CA GLY A 187 -3.26 12.71 1.54
C GLY A 187 -4.25 12.13 0.54
N VAL A 188 -3.89 11.03 -0.13
CA VAL A 188 -4.79 10.30 -1.06
C VAL A 188 -6.01 9.74 -0.31
N ALA A 189 -5.80 9.11 0.85
CA ALA A 189 -6.88 8.59 1.67
C ALA A 189 -7.85 9.71 2.12
N GLY A 190 -7.30 10.83 2.59
CA GLY A 190 -8.06 12.03 2.96
C GLY A 190 -8.81 12.64 1.76
N PHE A 191 -8.16 12.71 0.60
CA PHE A 191 -8.77 13.18 -0.64
C PHE A 191 -9.99 12.34 -1.03
N ILE A 192 -9.87 11.02 -0.97
CA ILE A 192 -10.96 10.10 -1.29
C ILE A 192 -12.07 10.16 -0.25
N ALA A 193 -11.72 10.23 1.03
CA ALA A 193 -12.69 10.26 2.11
C ALA A 193 -13.52 11.55 2.14
N VAL A 194 -12.89 12.69 1.86
CA VAL A 194 -13.45 14.04 2.08
C VAL A 194 -13.83 14.71 0.77
N PHE A 195 -12.95 14.74 -0.23
CA PHE A 195 -13.15 15.57 -1.42
C PHE A 195 -13.85 14.83 -2.55
N THR A 196 -13.61 13.53 -2.72
CA THR A 196 -14.21 12.77 -3.83
C THR A 196 -15.75 12.83 -3.85
N PRO A 197 -16.49 12.64 -2.73
CA PRO A 197 -17.95 12.76 -2.75
C PRO A 197 -18.46 14.17 -3.07
N ARG A 198 -17.65 15.21 -2.82
CA ARG A 198 -18.01 16.62 -3.04
C ARG A 198 -17.68 17.10 -4.44
N LEU A 199 -16.51 16.70 -4.95
CA LEU A 199 -16.00 17.10 -6.26
C LEU A 199 -16.54 16.23 -7.39
N PHE A 200 -16.83 14.96 -7.08
CA PHE A 200 -17.32 13.97 -8.05
C PHE A 200 -18.59 13.28 -7.53
N PRO A 201 -19.68 14.02 -7.25
CA PRO A 201 -20.93 13.44 -6.74
C PRO A 201 -21.55 12.42 -7.71
N GLN A 202 -21.31 12.58 -9.02
CA GLN A 202 -21.75 11.68 -10.08
C GLN A 202 -20.86 10.44 -10.26
N LEU A 203 -19.73 10.34 -9.54
CA LEU A 203 -18.84 9.19 -9.68
C LEU A 203 -19.55 7.91 -9.23
N ARG A 204 -19.61 6.94 -10.15
CA ARG A 204 -20.24 5.65 -9.88
C ARG A 204 -19.61 4.92 -8.69
N LYS A 205 -20.46 4.25 -7.90
CA LYS A 205 -20.04 3.38 -6.80
C LYS A 205 -18.99 2.36 -7.26
N GLY A 206 -17.93 2.20 -6.46
CA GLY A 206 -16.78 1.33 -6.73
C GLY A 206 -15.63 2.00 -7.49
N TYR A 207 -15.82 3.20 -8.04
CA TYR A 207 -14.78 3.88 -8.82
C TYR A 207 -13.83 4.73 -7.98
N SER A 208 -14.08 4.91 -6.67
CA SER A 208 -13.10 5.61 -5.79
C SER A 208 -11.78 4.84 -5.71
N TRP A 209 -11.80 3.53 -5.96
CA TRP A 209 -10.59 2.71 -6.09
C TRP A 209 -9.68 3.18 -7.23
N ALA A 210 -10.25 3.58 -8.37
CA ALA A 210 -9.47 4.10 -9.49
C ALA A 210 -8.80 5.44 -9.16
N ILE A 211 -9.46 6.29 -8.37
CA ILE A 211 -8.87 7.53 -7.83
C ILE A 211 -7.69 7.20 -6.90
N TYR A 212 -7.83 6.18 -6.05
CA TYR A 212 -6.70 5.69 -5.24
C TYR A 212 -5.53 5.25 -6.10
N VAL A 213 -5.76 4.41 -7.11
CA VAL A 213 -4.70 3.92 -8.00
C VAL A 213 -4.03 5.08 -8.74
N ALA A 214 -4.79 6.05 -9.24
CA ALA A 214 -4.26 7.25 -9.88
C ALA A 214 -3.43 8.09 -8.88
N GLY A 215 -3.97 8.35 -7.69
CA GLY A 215 -3.26 9.11 -6.66
C GLY A 215 -1.96 8.43 -6.23
N TYR A 216 -1.99 7.12 -6.00
CA TYR A 216 -0.81 6.32 -5.63
C TYR A 216 0.26 6.36 -6.71
N THR A 217 -0.12 6.18 -7.97
CA THR A 217 0.83 6.20 -9.11
C THR A 217 1.45 7.56 -9.33
N VAL A 218 0.70 8.66 -9.17
CA VAL A 218 1.27 10.02 -9.18
C VAL A 218 2.33 10.17 -8.08
N GLY A 219 2.04 9.70 -6.86
CA GLY A 219 3.02 9.69 -5.77
C GLY A 219 4.27 8.89 -6.12
N ARG A 220 4.08 7.71 -6.72
CA ARG A 220 5.19 6.86 -7.17
C ARG A 220 6.06 7.53 -8.20
N LEU A 221 5.52 8.26 -9.16
CA LEU A 221 6.32 8.89 -10.23
C LEU A 221 7.43 9.78 -9.66
N TRP A 222 7.10 10.71 -8.76
CA TRP A 222 8.10 11.65 -8.26
C TRP A 222 8.98 11.04 -7.16
N ILE A 223 8.45 10.16 -6.32
CA ILE A 223 9.24 9.52 -5.26
C ILE A 223 10.26 8.54 -5.84
N GLU A 224 9.88 7.80 -6.89
CA GLU A 224 10.78 6.85 -7.54
C GLU A 224 11.98 7.57 -8.19
N LEU A 225 11.80 8.81 -8.65
CA LEU A 225 12.90 9.63 -9.18
C LEU A 225 13.88 10.10 -8.09
N LEU A 226 13.43 10.17 -6.84
CA LEU A 226 14.28 10.51 -5.69
C LEU A 226 15.08 9.31 -5.16
N ARG A 227 14.67 8.08 -5.49
CA ARG A 227 15.29 6.86 -4.96
C ARG A 227 16.68 6.60 -5.54
N THR A 228 17.53 5.97 -4.73
CA THR A 228 18.94 5.66 -5.05
C THR A 228 19.27 4.17 -5.04
N ASP A 229 18.32 3.31 -4.62
CA ASP A 229 18.53 1.87 -4.66
C ASP A 229 18.71 1.35 -6.10
N LYS A 230 19.28 0.16 -6.24
CA LYS A 230 19.38 -0.47 -7.56
C LYS A 230 17.99 -0.91 -8.01
N ALA A 231 17.60 -0.50 -9.21
CA ALA A 231 16.36 -0.94 -9.84
C ALA A 231 16.63 -1.25 -11.31
N THR A 232 15.81 -2.12 -11.91
CA THR A 232 15.88 -2.38 -13.35
C THR A 232 15.51 -1.13 -14.11
N GLU A 233 16.38 -0.71 -15.03
CA GLU A 233 16.18 0.47 -15.87
C GLU A 233 15.80 0.07 -17.30
N VAL A 234 14.89 0.84 -17.87
CA VAL A 234 14.46 0.74 -19.27
C VAL A 234 14.58 2.15 -19.85
N PHE A 235 15.41 2.33 -20.87
CA PHE A 235 15.77 3.64 -21.44
C PHE A 235 16.37 4.63 -20.42
N GLY A 236 17.19 4.14 -19.47
CA GLY A 236 17.82 4.98 -18.44
C GLY A 236 16.86 5.50 -17.37
N VAL A 237 15.64 4.96 -17.32
CA VAL A 237 14.62 5.28 -16.31
C VAL A 237 14.15 3.99 -15.64
N ARG A 238 13.96 4.05 -14.32
CA ARG A 238 13.47 2.90 -13.54
C ARG A 238 12.17 2.33 -14.09
N ILE A 239 12.07 1.01 -14.21
CA ILE A 239 10.88 0.29 -14.72
C ILE A 239 9.59 0.64 -13.95
N ASN A 240 9.72 0.99 -12.68
CA ASN A 240 8.59 1.39 -11.82
C ASN A 240 7.96 2.71 -12.25
N VAL A 241 8.73 3.62 -12.87
CA VAL A 241 8.22 4.87 -13.45
C VAL A 241 7.34 4.55 -14.64
N TRP A 242 7.83 3.74 -15.59
CA TRP A 242 7.05 3.28 -16.74
C TRP A 242 5.77 2.56 -16.33
N THR A 243 5.87 1.65 -15.37
CA THR A 243 4.72 0.94 -14.81
C THR A 243 3.71 1.93 -14.23
N SER A 244 4.18 2.96 -13.51
CA SER A 244 3.31 3.97 -12.91
C SER A 244 2.64 4.86 -13.96
N ILE A 245 3.30 5.20 -15.07
CA ILE A 245 2.70 5.95 -16.19
C ILE A 245 1.55 5.15 -16.81
N VAL A 246 1.78 3.86 -17.13
CA VAL A 246 0.76 3.00 -17.74
C VAL A 246 -0.43 2.81 -16.80
N VAL A 247 -0.17 2.48 -15.53
CA VAL A 247 -1.23 2.27 -14.54
C VAL A 247 -2.00 3.56 -14.27
N LEU A 248 -1.33 4.72 -14.26
CA LEU A 248 -1.98 6.03 -14.13
C LEU A 248 -2.92 6.29 -15.32
N ALA A 249 -2.47 6.07 -16.56
CA ALA A 249 -3.29 6.27 -17.74
C ALA A 249 -4.56 5.39 -17.71
N VAL A 250 -4.40 4.11 -17.33
CA VAL A 250 -5.54 3.19 -17.17
C VAL A 250 -6.47 3.65 -16.05
N ALA A 251 -5.94 4.06 -14.90
CA ALA A 251 -6.73 4.53 -13.77
C ALA A 251 -7.54 5.79 -14.12
N VAL A 252 -6.93 6.75 -14.83
CA VAL A 252 -7.63 7.94 -15.31
C VAL A 252 -8.74 7.56 -16.29
N ALA A 253 -8.48 6.65 -17.25
CA ALA A 253 -9.51 6.17 -18.17
C ALA A 253 -10.71 5.52 -17.43
N VAL A 254 -10.44 4.75 -16.37
CA VAL A 254 -11.48 4.15 -15.52
C VAL A 254 -12.26 5.22 -14.76
N VAL A 255 -11.60 6.23 -14.17
CA VAL A 255 -12.28 7.36 -13.51
C VAL A 255 -13.17 8.09 -14.51
N MET A 256 -12.66 8.41 -15.71
CA MET A 256 -13.43 9.10 -16.75
C MET A 256 -14.66 8.30 -17.20
N ARG A 257 -14.53 6.97 -17.28
CA ARG A 257 -15.68 6.09 -17.53
C ARG A 257 -16.71 6.17 -16.40
N GLY A 258 -16.25 6.12 -15.15
CA GLY A 258 -17.11 6.24 -13.96
C GLY A 258 -17.82 7.58 -13.82
N LEU A 259 -17.38 8.61 -14.55
CA LEU A 259 -18.01 9.93 -14.62
C LEU A 259 -18.95 10.12 -15.81
N ARG A 260 -18.88 9.26 -16.84
CA ARG A 260 -19.64 9.39 -18.10
C ARG A 260 -20.94 8.59 -18.14
N ASP A 261 -20.97 7.43 -17.49
CA ASP A 261 -22.15 6.56 -17.52
C ASP A 261 -23.27 7.18 -16.64
N GLU A 262 -24.47 7.40 -17.21
CA GLU A 262 -25.64 7.86 -16.45
C GLU A 262 -25.89 6.92 -15.25
N PRO A 263 -26.30 7.48 -14.09
CA PRO A 263 -26.36 6.72 -12.86
C PRO A 263 -27.49 5.68 -12.90
N SER A 264 -27.13 4.44 -13.21
CA SER A 264 -28.02 3.28 -13.01
C SER A 264 -28.17 3.01 -11.52
N ASP A 265 -29.20 3.60 -10.88
CA ASP A 265 -29.79 3.30 -9.56
C ASP A 265 -28.88 3.11 -8.32
N GLY A 266 -27.57 3.30 -8.43
CA GLY A 266 -26.57 3.04 -7.38
C GLY A 266 -25.94 4.29 -6.79
N HIS A 267 -26.73 5.35 -6.59
CA HIS A 267 -26.22 6.63 -6.05
C HIS A 267 -25.53 6.45 -4.70
N ARG A 268 -24.44 7.20 -4.50
CA ARG A 268 -23.65 7.28 -3.26
C ARG A 268 -24.39 8.01 -2.11
N ASN A 269 -25.64 8.42 -2.30
CA ASN A 269 -26.38 9.25 -1.35
C ASN A 269 -27.21 8.43 -0.37
N SER A 270 -26.69 8.29 0.85
CA SER A 270 -27.49 8.10 2.06
C SER A 270 -27.15 9.17 3.10
N SER A 271 -27.38 10.44 2.79
CA SER A 271 -27.65 11.43 3.82
C SER A 271 -29.17 11.58 3.93
N LYS A 272 -29.82 10.67 4.66
CA LYS A 272 -31.10 11.01 5.27
C LYS A 272 -30.78 12.06 6.32
N SER A 273 -31.12 13.31 6.03
CA SER A 273 -31.24 14.36 7.04
C SER A 273 -32.13 13.82 8.15
N VAL A 274 -31.57 13.65 9.35
CA VAL A 274 -32.35 13.47 10.56
C VAL A 274 -33.03 14.82 10.80
N PRO A 275 -34.37 14.92 10.81
CA PRO A 275 -35.03 16.14 11.23
C PRO A 275 -34.70 16.37 12.71
N HIS A 276 -34.16 17.56 13.01
CA HIS A 276 -34.09 18.08 14.37
C HIS A 276 -35.48 18.45 14.88
#